data_AF-A0A1B6F3J1-F1
#
_entry.id   AF-A0A1B6F3J1-F1
#
_cell.length_a   1.000
_cell.length_b   1.000
_cell.length_c   1.000
_cell.angle_alpha   90.00
_cell.angle_beta   90.00
_cell.angle_gamma   90.00
#
_symmetry.space_group_name_H-M   'P 1'
#
loop_
_entity.id
_entity.type
_entity.pdbx_description
1 polymer ?
#
loop_
_entity_poly.entity_id
_entity_poly.type
_entity_poly.pdbx_seq_one_letter_code
_entity_poly.pdbx_strand_id
1 'polypeptide(L)'
;CVVHEVRIDPCPEALENQPCKIRLGANYSMSFDYTPTFSATRVSSQAAKVSTLVDIPFEEMDINGCKYTTCPIEANKKQVFNYALEVGTQFPAATHQVKWKLWNADDHHQQCCFKCSLQLIN
;
A
#
# COMPACT_ATOMS: atom_id res chain seq x y z
N CYS A 1 11.52 7.92 -2.80
CA CYS A 1 11.58 7.03 -3.98
C CYS A 1 10.61 7.52 -5.05
N VAL A 2 10.63 6.94 -6.25
CA VAL A 2 9.62 7.19 -7.29
C VAL A 2 8.63 6.03 -7.32
N VAL A 3 7.33 6.31 -7.19
CA VAL A 3 6.25 5.34 -7.41
C VAL A 3 5.69 5.58 -8.81
N HIS A 4 5.68 4.55 -9.65
CA HIS A 4 5.33 4.67 -11.07
C HIS A 4 3.86 4.37 -11.33
N GLU A 5 3.35 3.32 -10.70
CA GLU A 5 1.99 2.84 -10.94
C GLU A 5 1.49 2.14 -9.66
N VAL A 6 0.23 2.34 -9.34
CA VAL A 6 -0.48 1.65 -8.27
C VAL A 6 -1.68 0.95 -8.91
N ARG A 7 -1.80 -0.36 -8.67
CA ARG A 7 -2.85 -1.21 -9.24
C ARG A 7 -3.58 -1.92 -8.11
N ILE A 8 -4.90 -1.93 -8.22
CA ILE A 8 -5.78 -2.76 -7.40
C ILE A 8 -6.44 -3.76 -8.35
N ASP A 9 -6.43 -5.03 -7.99
CA ASP A 9 -7.05 -6.07 -8.80
C ASP A 9 -7.94 -6.99 -7.93
N PRO A 10 -9.21 -7.20 -8.29
CA PRO A 10 -9.93 -6.57 -9.40
C PRO A 10 -10.30 -5.10 -9.12
N CYS A 11 -10.28 -4.24 -10.14
CA CYS A 11 -10.79 -2.87 -10.06
C CYS A 11 -11.26 -2.37 -11.44
N PRO A 12 -12.48 -2.73 -11.88
CA PRO A 12 -13.03 -2.24 -13.14
C PRO A 12 -13.22 -0.71 -13.14
N GLU A 13 -13.42 -0.10 -11.98
CA GLU A 13 -13.56 1.35 -11.82
C GLU A 13 -12.33 2.15 -12.30
N ALA A 14 -11.15 1.53 -12.33
CA ALA A 14 -9.93 2.16 -12.80
C ALA A 14 -10.03 2.57 -14.28
N LEU A 15 -10.82 1.87 -15.10
CA LEU A 15 -11.07 2.22 -16.52
C LEU A 15 -11.76 3.58 -16.66
N GLU A 16 -12.49 4.01 -15.63
CA GLU A 16 -13.20 5.29 -15.57
C GLU A 16 -12.51 6.30 -14.63
N ASN A 17 -11.28 6.01 -14.19
CA ASN A 17 -10.53 6.80 -13.19
C ASN A 17 -11.30 7.00 -11.87
N GLN A 18 -12.14 6.03 -11.49
CA GLN A 18 -12.88 6.06 -10.24
C GLN A 18 -12.16 5.24 -9.14
N PRO A 19 -12.36 5.57 -7.86
CA PRO A 19 -11.86 4.75 -6.76
C PRO A 19 -12.38 3.32 -6.85
N CYS A 20 -11.49 2.35 -6.62
CA CYS A 20 -11.84 0.94 -6.63
C CYS A 20 -12.87 0.62 -5.55
N LYS A 21 -13.93 -0.09 -5.93
CA LYS A 21 -14.93 -0.59 -4.98
C LYS A 21 -14.43 -1.88 -4.36
N ILE A 22 -14.12 -1.82 -3.08
CA ILE A 22 -13.63 -2.96 -2.30
C ILE A 22 -14.79 -3.50 -1.47
N ARG A 23 -15.23 -4.71 -1.83
CA ARG A 23 -16.24 -5.43 -1.06
C ARG A 23 -15.60 -6.10 0.15
N LEU A 24 -16.17 -5.87 1.33
CA LEU A 24 -15.70 -6.48 2.58
C LEU A 24 -15.77 -8.02 2.48
N GLY A 25 -14.70 -8.69 2.92
CA GLY A 25 -14.58 -10.15 2.88
C GLY A 25 -14.29 -10.76 1.50
N ALA A 26 -14.12 -9.95 0.45
CA ALA A 26 -13.67 -10.42 -0.86
C ALA A 26 -12.16 -10.24 -1.03
N ASN A 27 -11.58 -11.04 -1.93
CA ASN A 27 -10.14 -11.04 -2.18
C ASN A 27 -9.78 -9.98 -3.22
N TYR A 28 -8.92 -9.05 -2.83
CA TYR A 28 -8.29 -8.09 -3.71
C TYR A 28 -6.77 -8.19 -3.57
N SER A 29 -6.05 -7.65 -4.53
CA SER A 29 -4.62 -7.43 -4.43
C SER A 29 -4.31 -5.96 -4.69
N MET A 30 -3.30 -5.44 -4.00
CA MET A 30 -2.70 -4.15 -4.26
C MET A 30 -1.26 -4.39 -4.69
N SER A 31 -0.88 -3.83 -5.82
CA SER A 31 0.52 -3.80 -6.26
C SER A 31 0.95 -2.40 -6.63
N PHE A 32 2.23 -2.09 -6.44
CA PHE A 32 2.79 -0.87 -6.98
C PHE A 32 4.23 -1.08 -7.46
N ASP A 33 4.54 -0.39 -8.55
CA ASP A 33 5.87 -0.33 -9.12
C ASP A 33 6.64 0.85 -8.53
N TYR A 34 7.86 0.61 -8.07
CA TYR A 34 8.67 1.67 -7.47
C TYR A 34 10.15 1.57 -7.84
N THR A 35 10.84 2.71 -7.83
CA THR A 35 12.30 2.80 -7.90
C THR A 35 12.80 3.49 -6.62
N PRO A 36 13.41 2.74 -5.68
CA PRO A 36 13.97 3.27 -4.45
C PRO A 36 15.27 4.04 -4.72
N THR A 37 15.58 5.02 -3.90
CA THR A 37 16.86 5.76 -3.94
C THR A 37 17.81 5.28 -2.84
N PHE A 38 17.50 4.13 -2.24
CA PHE A 38 18.18 3.55 -1.09
C PHE A 38 18.28 2.04 -1.27
N SER A 39 19.26 1.43 -0.62
CA SER A 39 19.39 -0.02 -0.51
C SER A 39 19.15 -0.44 0.93
N ALA A 40 18.41 -1.54 1.13
CA ALA A 40 18.07 -2.02 2.47
C ALA A 40 17.85 -3.54 2.48
N THR A 41 18.44 -4.24 3.45
CA THR A 41 18.19 -5.67 3.67
C THR A 41 16.96 -5.90 4.55
N ARG A 42 16.68 -4.97 5.46
CA ARG A 42 15.49 -4.95 6.31
C ARG A 42 14.57 -3.81 5.89
N VAL A 43 13.34 -4.17 5.55
CA VAL A 43 12.37 -3.22 5.03
C VAL A 43 11.09 -3.39 5.80
N SER A 44 10.44 -2.27 6.12
CA SER A 44 9.14 -2.23 6.74
C SER A 44 8.09 -1.63 5.81
N SER A 45 6.84 -2.08 5.93
CA SER A 45 5.72 -1.52 5.19
C SER A 45 4.48 -1.43 6.05
N GLN A 46 3.67 -0.40 5.83
CA GLN A 46 2.43 -0.18 6.56
C GLN A 46 1.47 0.65 5.71
N ALA A 47 0.22 0.19 5.65
CA ALA A 47 -0.89 1.00 5.20
C ALA A 47 -1.55 1.70 6.39
N ALA A 48 -2.12 2.88 6.18
CA ALA A 48 -2.92 3.58 7.17
C ALA A 48 -4.06 4.37 6.52
N LYS A 49 -5.22 4.44 7.19
CA LYS A 49 -6.29 5.36 6.84
C LYS A 49 -5.87 6.78 7.18
N VAL A 50 -5.96 7.69 6.22
CA VAL A 50 -5.69 9.12 6.45
C VAL A 50 -6.77 9.70 7.36
N SER A 51 -6.37 10.45 8.39
CA SER A 51 -7.30 11.16 9.27
C SER A 51 -6.81 12.60 9.52
N THR A 52 -7.66 13.43 10.15
CA THR A 52 -7.35 14.84 10.42
C THR A 52 -6.30 15.06 11.50
N LEU A 53 -6.16 14.13 12.46
CA LEU A 53 -5.21 14.24 13.56
C LEU A 53 -3.96 13.41 13.27
N VAL A 54 -4.14 12.09 13.13
CA VAL A 54 -3.07 11.12 12.91
C VAL A 54 -3.58 9.99 12.03
N ASP A 55 -2.76 9.52 11.09
CA ASP A 55 -3.16 8.38 10.26
C ASP A 55 -3.38 7.14 11.15
N ILE A 56 -4.43 6.38 10.87
CA ILE A 56 -4.81 5.18 11.64
C ILE A 56 -4.25 3.95 10.92
N PRO A 57 -3.25 3.25 11.47
CA PRO A 57 -2.64 2.09 10.80
C PRO A 57 -3.61 0.92 10.68
N PHE A 58 -3.45 0.12 9.63
CA PHE A 58 -4.09 -1.20 9.53
C PHE A 58 -3.27 -2.21 10.35
N GLU A 59 -3.67 -2.45 11.60
CA GLU A 59 -2.91 -3.25 12.58
C GLU A 59 -2.72 -4.71 12.17
N GLU A 60 -3.61 -5.25 11.34
CA GLU A 60 -3.54 -6.64 10.85
C GLU A 60 -2.45 -6.84 9.78
N MET A 61 -1.95 -5.75 9.17
CA MET A 61 -0.88 -5.84 8.19
C MET A 61 0.45 -6.17 8.88
N ASP A 62 1.11 -7.26 8.46
CA ASP A 62 2.46 -7.57 8.95
C ASP A 62 3.43 -6.49 8.45
N ILE A 63 4.15 -5.86 9.38
CA ILE A 63 5.04 -4.74 9.08
C ILE A 63 6.31 -5.14 8.31
N ASN A 64 6.64 -6.43 8.19
CA ASN A 64 7.81 -6.91 7.45
C ASN A 64 7.61 -6.71 5.94
N GLY A 65 8.15 -5.63 5.40
CA GLY A 65 8.04 -5.25 3.99
C GLY A 65 8.63 -6.27 3.03
N CYS A 66 9.61 -7.07 3.46
CA CYS A 66 10.21 -8.13 2.65
C CYS A 66 9.24 -9.29 2.35
N LYS A 67 8.08 -9.34 3.02
CA LYS A 67 7.00 -10.27 2.65
C LYS A 67 6.28 -9.87 1.35
N TYR A 68 6.36 -8.59 0.98
CA TYR A 68 5.57 -8.00 -0.08
C TYR A 68 6.41 -7.50 -1.25
N THR A 69 7.73 -7.39 -1.07
CA THR A 69 8.65 -7.02 -2.13
C THR A 69 9.98 -7.77 -2.01
N THR A 70 10.77 -7.75 -3.07
CA THR A 70 12.06 -8.46 -3.10
C THR A 70 13.06 -7.75 -2.22
N CYS A 71 13.60 -8.47 -1.23
CA CYS A 71 14.72 -8.04 -0.41
C CYS A 71 16.01 -8.78 -0.82
N PRO A 72 17.19 -8.11 -0.79
CA PRO A 72 17.35 -6.71 -0.42
C PRO A 72 16.74 -5.76 -1.46
N ILE A 73 16.24 -4.62 -0.98
CA ILE A 73 15.93 -3.49 -1.85
C ILE A 73 17.25 -2.96 -2.41
N GLU A 74 17.27 -2.71 -3.72
CA GLU A 74 18.42 -2.19 -4.46
C GLU A 74 18.14 -0.78 -4.95
N ALA A 75 18.98 0.18 -4.55
CA ALA A 75 18.88 1.56 -5.00
C ALA A 75 18.88 1.66 -6.53
N ASN A 76 18.03 2.55 -7.06
CA ASN A 76 17.87 2.88 -8.47
C ASN A 76 17.41 1.70 -9.36
N LYS A 77 16.96 0.59 -8.77
CA LYS A 77 16.41 -0.55 -9.49
C LYS A 77 14.89 -0.57 -9.38
N LYS A 78 14.18 -0.70 -10.51
CA LYS A 78 12.72 -0.84 -10.49
C LYS A 78 12.34 -2.18 -9.84
N GLN A 79 11.44 -2.14 -8.88
CA GLN A 79 10.92 -3.30 -8.16
C GLN A 79 9.40 -3.21 -8.06
N VAL A 80 8.77 -4.33 -7.71
CA VAL A 80 7.31 -4.42 -7.53
C VAL A 80 7.03 -4.83 -6.10
N PHE A 81 6.06 -4.15 -5.50
CA PHE A 81 5.45 -4.52 -4.22
C PHE A 81 4.08 -5.14 -4.51
N ASN A 82 3.74 -6.23 -3.81
CA ASN A 82 2.47 -6.93 -3.93
C ASN A 82 1.92 -7.29 -2.54
N TYR A 83 0.65 -6.98 -2.31
CA TYR A 83 -0.05 -7.21 -1.05
C TYR A 83 -1.45 -7.77 -1.30
N ALA A 84 -1.82 -8.82 -0.58
CA ALA A 84 -3.20 -9.31 -0.55
C ALA A 84 -4.03 -8.34 0.29
N LEU A 85 -4.91 -7.59 -0.38
CA LEU A 85 -5.74 -6.58 0.25
C LEU A 85 -6.98 -7.23 0.85
N GLU A 86 -6.86 -7.60 2.12
CA GLU A 86 -7.97 -8.06 2.95
C GLU A 86 -8.46 -6.88 3.80
N VAL A 87 -9.70 -6.45 3.59
CA VAL A 87 -10.31 -5.36 4.37
C VAL A 87 -11.31 -5.96 5.36
N GLY A 88 -10.98 -5.82 6.65
CA GLY A 88 -11.84 -6.28 7.74
C GLY A 88 -13.13 -5.46 7.87
N THR A 89 -14.13 -6.06 8.52
CA THR A 89 -15.49 -5.50 8.65
C THR A 89 -15.61 -4.31 9.61
N GLN A 90 -14.54 -3.97 10.34
CA GLN A 90 -14.48 -2.84 11.25
C GLN A 90 -14.48 -1.47 10.54
N PHE A 91 -14.17 -1.44 9.24
CA PHE A 91 -14.14 -0.20 8.47
C PHE A 91 -15.52 0.12 7.87
N PRO A 92 -16.05 1.34 8.08
CA PRO A 92 -17.38 1.69 7.59
C PRO A 92 -17.38 1.77 6.05
N ALA A 93 -18.50 1.38 5.45
CA ALA A 93 -18.74 1.54 4.01
C ALA A 93 -18.75 3.03 3.63
N ALA A 94 -17.65 3.50 3.05
CA ALA A 94 -17.42 4.87 2.63
C ALA A 94 -16.18 4.94 1.72
N THR A 95 -15.93 6.09 1.11
CA THR A 95 -14.65 6.35 0.45
C THR A 95 -13.60 6.74 1.48
N HIS A 96 -12.49 6.00 1.49
CA HIS A 96 -11.36 6.23 2.37
C HIS A 96 -10.11 6.58 1.57
N GLN A 97 -9.36 7.56 2.04
CA GLN A 97 -8.00 7.80 1.56
C GLN A 97 -7.05 6.93 2.38
N VAL A 98 -6.29 6.07 1.70
CA VAL A 98 -5.27 5.20 2.30
C VAL A 98 -3.90 5.75 1.94
N LYS A 99 -3.01 5.79 2.93
CA LYS A 99 -1.58 6.10 2.76
C LYS A 99 -0.78 4.82 2.91
N TRP A 100 0.04 4.50 1.91
CA TRP A 100 0.94 3.35 1.97
C TRP A 100 2.37 3.82 2.12
N LYS A 101 3.14 3.13 2.98
CA LYS A 101 4.56 3.40 3.20
C LYS A 101 5.38 2.12 3.07
N LEU A 102 6.57 2.24 2.50
CA LEU A 102 7.60 1.20 2.46
C LEU A 102 8.94 1.89 2.77
N TRP A 103 9.65 1.48 3.81
CA TRP A 103 10.84 2.20 4.28
C TRP A 103 11.94 1.26 4.74
N ASN A 104 13.18 1.77 4.73
CA ASN A 104 14.31 1.10 5.33
C ASN A 104 14.10 1.01 6.85
N ALA A 105 14.10 -0.20 7.40
CA ALA A 105 13.86 -0.41 8.83
C ALA A 105 14.96 0.19 9.73
N ASP A 106 16.14 0.46 9.17
CA ASP A 106 17.27 1.04 9.88
C ASP A 106 17.38 2.58 9.69
N ASP A 107 16.62 3.15 8.74
CA ASP A 107 16.54 4.60 8.48
C ASP A 107 15.18 5.00 7.88
N HIS A 108 14.28 5.50 8.73
CA HIS A 108 12.91 5.89 8.35
C HIS A 108 12.84 7.07 7.36
N HIS A 109 13.92 7.82 7.14
CA HIS A 109 13.94 8.89 6.13
C HIS A 109 13.99 8.30 4.72
N GLN A 110 14.48 7.06 4.56
CA GLN A 110 14.55 6.35 3.30
C GLN A 110 13.26 5.58 3.04
N GLN A 111 12.36 6.16 2.23
CA GLN A 111 11.04 5.57 2.02
C GLN A 111 10.42 5.81 0.63
N CYS A 112 9.45 4.96 0.33
CA CYS A 112 8.36 5.16 -0.61
C CYS A 112 7.08 5.49 0.15
N CYS A 113 6.30 6.42 -0.38
CA CYS A 113 5.03 6.83 0.19
C CYS A 113 4.10 7.28 -0.92
N PHE A 114 2.86 6.79 -0.92
CA PHE A 114 1.80 7.29 -1.81
C PHE A 114 0.45 7.24 -1.10
N LYS A 115 -0.54 7.87 -1.71
CA LYS A 115 -1.94 7.80 -1.26
C LYS A 115 -2.81 7.31 -2.40
N CYS A 116 -3.81 6.49 -2.09
CA CYS A 116 -4.87 6.10 -3.01
C CYS A 116 -6.23 6.22 -2.34
N SER A 117 -7.29 6.28 -3.14
CA SER A 117 -8.67 6.29 -2.66
C SER A 117 -9.31 4.94 -2.93
N LEU A 118 -9.95 4.36 -1.91
CA LEU A 118 -10.70 3.11 -2.00
C LEU A 118 -12.13 3.37 -1.51
N GLN A 119 -13.13 2.84 -2.22
CA GLN A 119 -14.51 2.87 -1.79
C GLN A 119 -14.88 1.54 -1.16
N LEU A 120 -15.06 1.51 0.16
CA LEU A 120 -15.50 0.30 0.85
C LEU A 120 -17.01 0.15 0.70
N ILE A 121 -17.44 -1.06 0.33
CA ILE A 121 -18.85 -1.44 0.17
C ILE A 121 -19.14 -2.77 0.87
N ASN A 122 -20.40 -2.98 1.25
CA ASN A 122 -20.89 -4.22 1.86
C ASN A 122 -21.23 -5.28 0.79
#